data_AF-A0A376MLN4-F1
#
_entry.id   AF-A0A376MLN4-F1
#
_cell.length_a   1.000
_cell.length_b   1.000
_cell.length_c   1.000
_cell.angle_alpha   90.00
_cell.angle_beta   90.00
_cell.angle_gamma   90.00
#
_symmetry.space_group_name_H-M   'P 1'
#
loop_
_entity.id
_entity.type
_entity.pdbx_description
1 polymer ?
#
loop_
_entity_poly.entity_id
_entity_poly.type
_entity_poly.pdbx_seq_one_letter_code
_entity_poly.pdbx_strand_id
1 'polypeptide(L)'
;MVFSFDRQKNAQNPYHKVSGGSYEYFEGMGLPELISEVKKVDDNTVQFVLTRPEAPFLADLAMDFASILSKEYADAMMKAGTPEKLDLNPIGTGPFQLQQYQKIPVSATKRLMATGAPNRRSIRWFSLLPLMLPCVTRNCRRMNAR
;
A
#
# COMPACT_ATOMS: atom_id res chain seq x y z
N MET A 1 13.11 8.53 3.21
CA MET A 1 13.30 7.52 4.28
C MET A 1 12.77 8.00 5.63
N VAL A 2 13.37 9.02 6.27
CA VAL A 2 12.91 9.49 7.60
C VAL A 2 11.41 9.82 7.62
N PHE A 3 10.92 10.55 6.63
CA PHE A 3 9.49 10.87 6.46
C PHE A 3 8.58 9.63 6.47
N SER A 4 9.01 8.52 5.87
CA SER A 4 8.20 7.31 5.70
C SER A 4 7.97 6.56 7.01
N PHE A 5 8.92 6.65 7.95
CA PHE A 5 8.79 6.11 9.31
C PHE A 5 8.17 7.13 10.27
N ASP A 6 8.53 8.41 10.14
CA ASP A 6 8.00 9.49 10.97
C ASP A 6 6.49 9.64 10.81
N ARG A 7 5.94 9.53 9.59
CA ARG A 7 4.48 9.56 9.39
C ARG A 7 3.72 8.48 10.18
N GLN A 8 4.33 7.30 10.37
CA GLN A 8 3.69 6.17 11.04
C GLN A 8 3.81 6.27 12.56
N LYS A 9 4.99 6.69 13.05
CA LYS A 9 5.29 6.76 14.48
C LYS A 9 4.83 8.05 15.15
N ASN A 10 5.03 9.19 14.49
CA ASN A 10 4.88 10.50 15.09
C ASN A 10 3.45 11.02 14.89
N ALA A 11 2.65 11.01 15.95
CA ALA A 11 1.27 11.48 15.91
C ALA A 11 1.15 12.98 15.58
N GLN A 12 2.22 13.76 15.75
CA GLN A 12 2.28 15.17 15.39
C GLN A 12 2.62 15.40 13.91
N ASN A 13 3.03 14.37 13.17
CA ASN A 13 3.25 14.51 11.73
C ASN A 13 1.91 14.79 11.02
N PRO A 14 1.83 15.81 10.15
CA PRO A 14 0.60 16.13 9.40
C PRO A 14 0.03 14.96 8.61
N TYR A 15 0.89 14.04 8.15
CA TYR A 15 0.52 12.86 7.40
C TYR A 15 0.05 11.68 8.23
N HIS A 16 0.19 11.72 9.56
CA HIS A 16 -0.19 10.60 10.43
C HIS A 16 -1.70 10.33 10.39
N LYS A 17 -2.52 11.36 10.22
CA LYS A 17 -3.99 11.25 10.17
C LYS A 17 -4.56 11.15 8.75
N VAL A 18 -3.71 11.30 7.74
CA VAL A 18 -4.12 11.27 6.34
C VAL A 18 -4.57 9.86 5.98
N SER A 19 -5.63 9.75 5.18
CA SER A 19 -6.21 8.47 4.73
C SER A 19 -6.68 7.54 5.86
N GLY A 20 -7.01 8.11 7.02
CA GLY A 20 -7.54 7.37 8.18
C GLY A 20 -6.49 6.98 9.22
N GLY A 21 -5.19 7.19 8.95
CA GLY A 21 -4.12 7.02 9.93
C GLY A 21 -4.01 5.63 10.56
N SER A 22 -4.51 4.60 9.88
CA SER A 22 -4.44 3.22 10.36
C SER A 22 -3.17 2.54 9.86
N TYR A 23 -2.20 2.34 10.75
CA TYR A 23 -0.94 1.66 10.44
C TYR A 23 -0.92 0.27 11.07
N GLU A 24 -1.86 -0.61 10.66
CA GLU A 24 -2.13 -1.91 11.29
C GLU A 24 -0.87 -2.79 11.46
N TYR A 25 -0.02 -2.89 10.44
CA TYR A 25 1.23 -3.66 10.53
C TYR A 25 2.24 -2.99 11.46
N PHE A 26 2.35 -1.66 11.42
CA PHE A 26 3.30 -0.91 12.23
C PHE A 26 2.95 -1.04 13.72
N GLU A 27 1.68 -0.87 14.05
CA GLU A 27 1.16 -1.00 15.42
C GLU A 27 1.14 -2.46 15.88
N GLY A 28 0.67 -3.39 15.02
CA GLY A 28 0.54 -4.81 15.35
C GLY A 28 1.87 -5.51 15.62
N MET A 29 2.96 -5.05 15.03
CA MET A 29 4.31 -5.56 15.31
C MET A 29 5.03 -4.84 16.46
N GLY A 30 4.39 -3.85 17.10
CA GLY A 30 4.99 -3.11 18.21
C GLY A 30 6.20 -2.26 17.79
N LEU A 31 6.30 -1.88 16.51
CA LEU A 31 7.34 -0.99 16.01
C LEU A 31 7.36 0.41 16.67
N PRO A 32 6.22 1.00 17.10
CA PRO A 32 6.24 2.27 17.84
C PRO A 32 7.09 2.24 19.11
N GLU A 33 7.08 1.11 19.84
CA GLU A 33 7.85 0.93 21.08
C GLU A 33 9.29 0.49 20.82
N LEU A 34 9.50 -0.26 19.73
CA LEU A 34 10.83 -0.75 19.35
C LEU A 34 11.71 0.37 18.81
N ILE A 35 11.21 1.19 17.89
CA ILE A 35 11.99 2.24 17.24
C ILE A 35 12.00 3.46 18.15
N SER A 36 13.11 3.73 18.83
CA SER A 36 13.28 4.89 19.70
C SER A 36 13.38 6.20 18.91
N GLU A 37 14.18 6.23 17.84
CA GLU A 37 14.34 7.39 16.97
C GLU A 37 14.89 6.99 15.60
N VAL A 38 14.58 7.81 14.59
CA VAL A 38 15.11 7.67 13.23
C VAL A 38 15.89 8.94 12.93
N LYS A 39 17.21 8.85 12.98
CA LYS A 39 18.13 9.98 12.78
C LYS A 39 18.61 10.04 11.35
N LYS A 40 18.59 11.24 10.76
CA LYS A 40 19.34 11.53 9.54
C LYS A 40 20.77 11.90 9.97
N VAL A 41 21.74 11.03 9.67
CA VAL A 41 23.16 11.31 9.93
C VAL A 41 23.71 12.17 8.80
N ASP A 42 23.46 11.74 7.56
CA ASP A 42 23.88 12.43 6.33
C ASP A 42 22.76 12.37 5.28
N ASP A 43 22.94 13.03 4.13
CA ASP A 43 21.96 13.01 3.03
C ASP A 43 21.64 11.60 2.52
N ASN A 44 22.61 10.68 2.61
CA ASN A 44 22.48 9.29 2.17
C ASN A 44 22.58 8.28 3.32
N THR A 45 22.58 8.73 4.58
CA THR A 45 22.79 7.86 5.75
C THR A 45 21.72 8.10 6.80
N VAL A 46 21.00 7.04 7.14
CA VAL A 46 19.94 7.04 8.15
C VAL A 46 20.28 6.02 9.23
N GLN A 47 20.13 6.42 10.48
CA GLN A 47 20.37 5.61 11.65
C GLN A 47 19.06 5.35 12.39
N PHE A 48 18.75 4.06 12.60
CA PHE A 48 17.68 3.65 13.51
C PHE A 48 18.25 3.38 14.88
N VAL A 49 17.66 3.98 15.90
CA VAL A 49 17.98 3.66 17.30
C VAL A 49 16.80 2.87 17.85
N LEU A 50 17.09 1.66 18.32
CA LEU A 50 16.10 0.75 18.86
C LEU A 50 16.18 0.75 20.39
N THR A 51 15.05 0.55 21.05
CA THR A 51 14.98 0.44 22.53
C THR A 51 15.49 -0.91 23.03
N ARG A 52 15.44 -1.95 22.18
CA ARG A 52 15.90 -3.31 22.44
C ARG A 52 16.50 -3.94 21.18
N PRO A 53 17.38 -4.94 21.30
CA PRO A 53 17.85 -5.70 20.15
C PRO A 53 16.69 -6.54 19.57
N GLU A 54 16.45 -6.40 18.27
CA GLU A 54 15.40 -7.13 17.55
C GLU A 54 16.04 -7.84 16.36
N ALA A 55 16.14 -9.18 16.44
CA ALA A 55 16.78 -10.00 15.42
C ALA A 55 16.10 -9.93 14.04
N PRO A 56 14.75 -9.94 13.91
CA PRO A 56 14.10 -9.84 12.62
C PRO A 56 14.02 -8.41 12.05
N PHE A 57 14.55 -7.38 12.72
CA PHE A 57 14.38 -5.98 12.32
C PHE A 57 14.75 -5.70 10.85
N LEU A 58 15.84 -6.31 10.36
CA LEU A 58 16.25 -6.13 8.97
C LEU A 58 15.25 -6.76 7.98
N ALA A 59 14.61 -7.86 8.35
CA ALA A 59 13.56 -8.49 7.56
C ALA A 59 12.28 -7.66 7.59
N ASP A 60 11.93 -7.07 8.74
CA ASP A 60 10.77 -6.18 8.87
C ASP A 60 10.91 -4.95 7.97
N LEU A 61 12.12 -4.39 7.85
CA LEU A 61 12.41 -3.29 6.92
C LEU A 61 12.27 -3.68 5.43
N ALA A 62 12.30 -4.97 5.10
CA ALA A 62 12.13 -5.46 3.73
C ALA A 62 10.66 -5.76 3.37
N MET A 63 9.74 -5.64 4.33
CA MET A 63 8.31 -5.86 4.10
C MET A 63 7.64 -4.64 3.45
N ASP A 64 6.48 -4.88 2.84
CA ASP A 64 5.78 -3.88 2.01
C ASP A 64 5.40 -2.59 2.77
N PHE A 65 5.13 -2.66 4.07
CA PHE A 65 4.76 -1.50 4.89
C PHE A 65 5.93 -0.51 5.08
N ALA A 66 7.17 -0.99 4.94
CA ALA A 66 8.38 -0.17 5.06
C ALA A 66 8.76 0.53 3.73
N SER A 67 7.84 0.56 2.76
CA SER A 67 8.02 1.26 1.49
C SER A 67 8.38 2.73 1.68
N ILE A 68 9.43 3.17 0.97
CA ILE A 68 9.95 4.54 1.07
C ILE A 68 9.16 5.49 0.18
N LEU A 69 8.54 6.47 0.82
CA LEU A 69 7.82 7.56 0.15
C LEU A 69 8.67 8.81 -0.02
N SER A 70 8.35 9.58 -1.06
CA SER A 70 8.97 10.87 -1.36
C SER A 70 8.46 11.97 -0.42
N LYS A 71 9.39 12.61 0.29
CA LYS A 71 9.10 13.79 1.12
C LYS A 71 8.74 15.01 0.27
N GLU A 72 9.41 15.20 -0.87
CA GLU A 72 9.16 16.35 -1.75
C GLU A 72 7.74 16.32 -2.33
N TYR A 73 7.28 15.13 -2.70
CA TYR A 73 5.91 14.94 -3.18
C TYR A 73 4.88 15.20 -2.07
N ALA A 74 5.15 14.72 -0.86
CA ALA A 74 4.32 15.00 0.30
C ALA A 74 4.25 16.52 0.59
N ASP A 75 5.40 17.21 0.60
CA ASP A 75 5.45 18.67 0.80
C ASP A 75 4.69 19.42 -0.30
N ALA A 76 4.75 18.96 -1.55
CA ALA A 76 4.00 19.54 -2.67
C ALA A 76 2.49 19.34 -2.53
N MET A 77 2.04 18.15 -2.11
CA MET A 77 0.62 17.85 -1.92
C MET A 77 0.03 18.57 -0.70
N MET A 78 0.81 18.75 0.37
CA MET A 78 0.43 19.59 1.51
C MET A 78 0.22 21.05 1.09
N LYS A 79 1.15 21.61 0.30
CA LYS A 79 1.00 22.97 -0.23
C LYS A 79 -0.20 23.12 -1.15
N ALA A 80 -0.51 22.08 -1.91
CA ALA A 80 -1.69 22.03 -2.77
C ALA A 80 -3.00 21.77 -2.00
N GLY A 81 -2.96 21.54 -0.68
CA GLY A 81 -4.12 21.24 0.15
C GLY A 81 -4.80 19.90 -0.19
N THR A 82 -4.08 18.97 -0.83
CA THR A 82 -4.62 17.66 -1.23
C THR A 82 -3.71 16.52 -0.76
N PRO A 83 -3.49 16.37 0.56
CA PRO A 83 -2.56 15.38 1.11
C PRO A 83 -2.96 13.93 0.79
N GLU A 84 -4.25 13.65 0.58
CA GLU A 84 -4.78 12.32 0.26
C GLU A 84 -4.25 11.79 -1.08
N LYS A 85 -3.84 12.69 -1.98
CA LYS A 85 -3.24 12.29 -3.26
C LYS A 85 -1.92 11.55 -3.09
N LEU A 86 -1.23 11.74 -1.96
CA LEU A 86 -0.01 10.97 -1.66
C LEU A 86 -0.28 9.46 -1.65
N ASP A 87 -1.42 9.05 -1.09
CA ASP A 87 -1.78 7.65 -0.96
C ASP A 87 -2.56 7.14 -2.18
N LEU A 88 -3.36 8.01 -2.82
CA LEU A 88 -4.16 7.64 -4.00
C LEU A 88 -3.35 7.58 -5.30
N ASN A 89 -2.36 8.45 -5.45
CA ASN A 89 -1.50 8.55 -6.64
C ASN A 89 -0.05 8.25 -6.23
N PRO A 90 0.31 6.97 -6.09
CA PRO A 90 1.61 6.59 -5.56
C PRO A 90 2.73 7.01 -6.53
N ILE A 91 3.63 7.84 -6.03
CA ILE A 91 4.93 8.11 -6.64
C ILE A 91 5.99 7.40 -5.80
N GLY A 92 6.55 6.33 -6.35
CA GLY A 92 7.58 5.52 -5.71
C GLY A 92 8.78 5.30 -6.62
N THR A 93 9.83 4.71 -6.07
CA THR A 93 11.07 4.36 -6.79
C THR A 93 11.06 2.93 -7.34
N GLY A 94 9.88 2.32 -7.44
CA GLY A 94 9.70 0.96 -7.94
C GLY A 94 9.90 0.85 -9.47
N PRO A 95 10.00 -0.38 -10.00
CA PRO A 95 10.24 -0.62 -11.43
C PRO A 95 9.04 -0.27 -12.33
N PHE A 96 7.86 -0.07 -11.75
CA PHE A 96 6.63 0.28 -12.46
C PHE A 96 5.99 1.52 -11.84
N GLN A 97 5.30 2.29 -12.69
CA GLN A 97 4.56 3.49 -12.30
C GLN A 97 3.08 3.30 -12.64
N LEU A 98 2.20 3.81 -11.79
CA LEU A 98 0.76 3.75 -12.05
C LEU A 98 0.40 4.74 -13.17
N GLN A 99 -0.07 4.22 -14.30
CA GLN A 99 -0.56 5.06 -15.41
C GLN A 99 -2.06 5.35 -15.29
N GLN A 100 -2.86 4.32 -15.01
CA GLN A 100 -4.30 4.46 -14.92
C GLN A 100 -4.88 3.42 -13.97
N TYR A 101 -5.77 3.85 -13.10
CA TYR A 101 -6.60 2.99 -12.27
C TYR A 101 -8.06 3.19 -12.65
N GLN A 102 -8.72 2.11 -13.11
CA GLN A 102 -10.16 2.12 -13.40
C GLN A 102 -10.86 1.17 -12.43
N LYS A 103 -11.64 1.73 -11.50
CA LYS A 103 -12.48 0.92 -10.62
C LYS A 103 -13.70 0.43 -11.41
N ILE A 104 -13.61 -0.77 -11.96
CA ILE A 104 -14.73 -1.42 -12.63
C ILE A 104 -15.62 -2.16 -11.62
N PRO A 105 -16.96 -2.13 -11.77
CA PRO A 105 -17.84 -2.96 -10.96
C PRO A 105 -17.62 -4.45 -11.29
N VAL A 106 -17.81 -5.30 -10.28
CA VAL A 106 -17.59 -6.76 -10.39
C VAL A 106 -18.38 -7.39 -11.55
N SER A 107 -19.55 -6.82 -11.91
CA SER A 107 -20.36 -7.26 -13.05
C SER A 107 -19.68 -7.10 -14.41
N ALA A 108 -18.83 -6.09 -14.59
CA ALA A 108 -18.10 -5.84 -15.85
C ALA A 108 -16.80 -6.67 -15.96
N THR A 109 -16.32 -7.25 -14.85
CA THR A 109 -15.02 -7.94 -14.76
C THR A 109 -15.00 -9.25 -15.54
N LYS A 110 -16.16 -9.92 -15.69
CA LYS A 110 -16.25 -11.22 -16.40
C LYS A 110 -15.92 -11.14 -17.90
N ARG A 111 -16.02 -9.96 -18.51
CA ARG A 111 -15.87 -9.77 -19.96
C ARG A 111 -14.44 -9.42 -20.40
N LEU A 112 -13.56 -8.99 -19.47
CA LEU A 112 -12.20 -8.51 -19.79
C LEU A 112 -11.09 -9.57 -19.60
N MET A 113 -11.41 -10.71 -18.97
CA MET A 113 -10.47 -11.81 -18.64
C MET A 113 -9.94 -12.59 -19.86
N ALA A 114 -10.46 -12.36 -21.07
CA ALA A 114 -10.12 -13.13 -22.26
C ALA A 114 -8.90 -12.61 -23.05
N THR A 115 -8.35 -11.44 -22.69
CA THR A 115 -7.36 -10.75 -23.52
C THR A 115 -6.26 -10.08 -22.70
N GLY A 116 -5.28 -10.85 -22.22
CA GLY A 116 -4.07 -10.21 -21.68
C GLY A 116 -3.04 -11.15 -21.07
N ALA A 117 -2.22 -11.78 -21.91
CA ALA A 117 -0.94 -12.30 -21.44
C ALA A 117 -0.03 -11.12 -21.00
N PRO A 118 0.67 -11.21 -19.86
CA PRO A 118 1.57 -10.15 -19.41
C PRO A 118 2.75 -10.00 -20.37
N ASN A 119 2.88 -8.82 -20.98
CA ASN A 119 4.06 -8.43 -21.76
C ASN A 119 4.94 -7.49 -20.92
N ARG A 120 6.27 -7.60 -21.02
CA ARG A 120 7.28 -6.95 -20.17
C ARG A 120 7.19 -5.40 -20.12
N ARG A 121 6.43 -4.78 -21.02
CA ARG A 121 6.26 -3.31 -21.15
C ARG A 121 5.06 -2.74 -20.39
N SER A 122 4.08 -3.57 -20.00
CA SER A 122 2.88 -3.08 -19.30
C SER A 122 2.27 -4.20 -18.46
N ILE A 123 2.16 -3.97 -17.15
CA ILE A 123 1.44 -4.88 -16.26
C ILE A 123 -0.01 -4.38 -16.12
N ARG A 124 -0.98 -5.24 -16.46
CA ARG A 124 -2.40 -5.01 -16.18
C ARG A 124 -2.82 -5.92 -15.04
N TRP A 125 -3.16 -5.33 -13.91
CA TRP A 125 -3.69 -6.05 -12.77
C TRP A 125 -5.21 -6.08 -12.83
N PHE A 126 -5.78 -7.29 -12.82
CA PHE A 126 -7.19 -7.51 -12.60
C PHE A 126 -7.39 -8.05 -11.19
N SER A 127 -7.89 -7.22 -10.28
CA SER A 127 -8.25 -7.68 -8.93
C SER A 127 -9.55 -8.49 -8.99
N LEU A 128 -9.43 -9.81 -9.11
CA LEU A 128 -10.52 -10.72 -8.78
C LEU A 128 -10.62 -10.75 -7.25
N LEU A 129 -11.61 -10.08 -6.68
CA LEU A 129 -12.12 -10.55 -5.39
C LEU A 129 -12.89 -11.84 -5.69
N PRO A 130 -12.45 -13.02 -5.22
CA PRO A 130 -13.29 -14.19 -5.30
C PRO A 130 -14.41 -13.98 -4.30
N LEU A 131 -15.59 -13.61 -4.78
CA LEU A 131 -16.81 -14.03 -4.12
C LEU A 131 -16.81 -15.57 -4.15
N MET A 132 -16.26 -16.17 -3.10
CA MET A 132 -16.69 -17.49 -2.65
C MET A 132 -18.18 -17.36 -2.28
N LEU A 133 -19.03 -17.48 -3.29
CA LEU A 133 -20.42 -17.86 -3.12
C LEU A 133 -20.43 -19.39 -2.97
N PRO A 134 -20.90 -19.95 -1.84
CA PRO A 134 -21.10 -21.37 -1.71
C PRO A 134 -22.32 -21.76 -2.55
N CYS A 135 -22.12 -22.07 -3.82
CA CYS A 135 -23.09 -22.83 -4.59
C CYS A 135 -22.63 -24.30 -4.63
N VAL A 136 -22.57 -24.90 -3.44
CA VAL A 136 -22.54 -26.35 -3.27
C VAL A 136 -23.86 -26.72 -2.60
N THR A 137 -24.89 -26.95 -3.41
CA THR A 137 -25.85 -28.05 -3.22
C THR A 137 -26.77 -28.13 -4.44
N ARG A 138 -26.52 -29.16 -5.26
CA ARG A 138 -27.49 -29.98 -6.01
C ARG A 138 -28.92 -29.41 -6.15
N ASN A 139 -29.23 -28.80 -7.29
CA ASN A 139 -30.35 -29.24 -8.14
C ASN A 139 -30.37 -28.43 -9.45
N CYS A 140 -29.63 -28.91 -10.44
CA CYS A 140 -29.90 -28.61 -11.83
C CYS A 140 -31.29 -29.19 -12.18
N ARG A 141 -32.35 -28.38 -12.10
CA ARG A 141 -33.57 -28.61 -12.88
C ARG A 141 -33.74 -27.46 -13.86
N ARG A 142 -33.58 -27.80 -15.15
CA ARG A 142 -34.03 -27.04 -16.32
C ARG A 142 -35.38 -26.37 -16.03
N MET A 143 -35.46 -25.05 -16.14
CA MET A 143 -36.70 -24.39 -16.52
C MET A 143 -36.45 -23.68 -17.85
N ASN A 144 -37.04 -24.27 -18.89
CA ASN A 144 -37.12 -23.70 -20.22
C ASN A 144 -37.92 -22.39 -20.18
N ALA A 145 -37.47 -21.44 -20.99
CA ALA A 145 -38.21 -20.26 -21.36
C ALA A 145 -39.55 -20.62 -22.01
N ARG A 146 -40.63 -20.03 -21.49
CA ARG A 146 -41.81 -19.56 -22.21
C ARG A 146 -42.21 -18.24 -21.60
#